data_AF-A0A7D6BUS4-F1
#
_entry.id   AF-A0A7D6BUS4-F1
#
_cell.length_a   1.000
_cell.length_b   1.000
_cell.length_c   1.000
_cell.angle_alpha   90.00
_cell.angle_beta   90.00
_cell.angle_gamma   90.00
#
_symmetry.space_group_name_H-M   'P 1'
#
loop_
_entity.id
_entity.type
_entity.pdbx_description
1 polymer ?
#
loop_
_entity_poly.entity_id
_entity_poly.type
_entity_poly.pdbx_seq_one_letter_code
_entity_poly.pdbx_strand_id
1 'polypeptide(L)'
;MGEIPQPTQNVIVSGQLHDKETTKWMLMYDDLLDAFYHDMKHEVKVTDGKAIRWITNNPDAKPFLNEEGTLYIISMLRDPTSKNTLMGNISEAEAYKFALSISDAVAKGLFLNQEDFGMETTTWPFIMEKIRDIVFFALTRPIGGEERKKFHESRSVTEVTSNRPVEQKSSGGWNLGPLKLFGGR
;
A
#
# COMPACT_ATOMS: atom_id res chain seq x y z
N MET A 1 54.51 -21.63 6.54
CA MET A 1 53.77 -20.37 6.67
C MET A 1 52.51 -20.53 5.83
N GLY A 2 51.37 -20.81 6.45
CA GLY A 2 50.09 -20.96 5.77
C GLY A 2 49.23 -19.74 6.07
N GLU A 3 48.78 -19.05 5.02
CA GLU A 3 47.90 -17.89 5.14
C GLU A 3 46.56 -18.30 5.75
N ILE A 4 46.12 -17.54 6.76
CA ILE A 4 44.82 -17.72 7.41
C ILE A 4 43.77 -17.14 6.45
N PRO A 5 42.77 -17.94 6.00
CA PRO A 5 41.72 -17.40 5.15
C PRO A 5 40.86 -16.43 5.96
N GLN A 6 40.76 -15.19 5.48
CA GLN A 6 39.84 -14.20 6.02
C GLN A 6 38.39 -14.67 5.79
N PRO A 7 37.51 -14.61 6.80
CA PRO A 7 36.11 -14.96 6.61
C PRO A 7 35.45 -13.95 5.67
N THR A 8 34.93 -14.45 4.55
CA THR A 8 34.10 -13.68 3.63
C THR A 8 32.84 -13.24 4.37
N GLN A 9 32.73 -11.94 4.67
CA GLN A 9 31.48 -11.37 5.17
C GLN A 9 30.43 -11.43 4.05
N ASN A 10 29.56 -12.43 4.09
CA ASN A 10 28.31 -12.36 3.34
C ASN A 10 27.40 -11.35 4.05
N VAL A 11 27.40 -10.11 3.57
CA VAL A 11 26.42 -9.11 3.96
C VAL A 11 25.06 -9.57 3.46
N ILE A 12 24.23 -10.09 4.35
CA ILE A 12 22.82 -10.37 4.07
C ILE A 12 22.09 -9.03 4.06
N VAL A 13 21.93 -8.43 2.87
CA VAL A 13 20.95 -7.37 2.63
C VAL A 13 19.65 -8.04 2.20
N SER A 14 18.86 -8.56 3.13
CA SER A 14 17.52 -9.07 2.77
C SER A 14 16.56 -8.96 3.96
N GLY A 15 15.79 -7.88 3.95
CA GLY A 15 14.70 -7.65 4.91
C GLY A 15 13.87 -6.41 4.57
N GLN A 16 14.45 -5.43 3.88
CA GLN A 16 13.76 -4.15 3.59
C GLN A 16 13.13 -4.03 2.19
N LEU A 17 13.41 -4.94 1.25
CA LEU A 17 12.94 -4.80 -0.13
C LEU A 17 11.50 -5.28 -0.34
N HIS A 18 11.09 -6.38 0.31
CA HIS A 18 9.72 -6.93 0.11
C HIS A 18 8.65 -6.25 0.96
N ASP A 19 8.97 -5.76 2.15
CA ASP A 19 8.00 -5.01 2.97
C ASP A 19 7.58 -3.69 2.31
N LYS A 20 8.50 -3.09 1.54
CA LYS A 20 8.24 -1.88 0.74
C LYS A 20 7.28 -2.12 -0.41
N GLU A 21 7.35 -3.26 -1.10
CA GLU A 21 6.45 -3.54 -2.21
C GLU A 21 5.02 -3.74 -1.72
N THR A 22 4.82 -4.55 -0.68
CA THR A 22 3.48 -4.82 -0.12
C THR A 22 2.84 -3.57 0.48
N THR A 23 3.64 -2.75 1.19
CA THR A 23 3.18 -1.46 1.72
C THR A 23 2.90 -0.46 0.60
N LYS A 24 3.68 -0.47 -0.49
CA LYS A 24 3.43 0.34 -1.69
C LYS A 24 2.07 0.04 -2.31
N TRP A 25 1.67 -1.24 -2.40
CA TRP A 25 0.35 -1.60 -2.93
C TRP A 25 -0.80 -1.11 -2.05
N MET A 26 -0.62 -1.10 -0.72
CA MET A 26 -1.61 -0.60 0.24
C MET A 26 -1.73 0.93 0.27
N LEU A 27 -0.61 1.65 0.12
CA LEU A 27 -0.59 3.11 0.10
C LEU A 27 -1.27 3.70 -1.14
N MET A 28 -1.36 2.95 -2.23
CA MET A 28 -1.86 3.46 -3.51
C MET A 28 -3.33 3.89 -3.52
N TYR A 29 -4.20 3.38 -2.65
CA TYR A 29 -5.64 3.73 -2.71
C TYR A 29 -5.95 5.03 -1.98
N ASP A 30 -5.39 5.20 -0.79
CA ASP A 30 -5.47 6.49 -0.10
C ASP A 30 -4.80 7.57 -0.94
N ASP A 31 -3.66 7.25 -1.59
CA ASP A 31 -3.02 8.15 -2.56
C ASP A 31 -3.91 8.47 -3.78
N LEU A 32 -4.71 7.51 -4.26
CA LEU A 32 -5.64 7.72 -5.38
C LEU A 32 -6.84 8.58 -4.98
N LEU A 33 -7.40 8.37 -3.79
CA LEU A 33 -8.48 9.19 -3.25
C LEU A 33 -8.01 10.60 -2.89
N ASP A 34 -6.78 10.72 -2.38
CA ASP A 34 -6.11 12.01 -2.14
C ASP A 34 -5.88 12.75 -3.48
N ALA A 35 -5.33 12.05 -4.48
CA ALA A 35 -5.18 12.61 -5.82
C ALA A 35 -6.52 13.02 -6.43
N PHE A 36 -7.59 12.24 -6.23
CA PHE A 36 -8.93 12.61 -6.67
C PHE A 36 -9.40 13.91 -5.98
N TYR A 37 -9.22 14.03 -4.67
CA TYR A 37 -9.57 15.24 -3.91
C TYR A 37 -8.88 16.48 -4.49
N HIS A 38 -7.58 16.36 -4.76
CA HIS A 38 -6.77 17.45 -5.31
C HIS A 38 -7.08 17.75 -6.77
N ASP A 39 -7.36 16.74 -7.59
CA ASP A 39 -7.80 16.89 -8.97
C ASP A 39 -9.11 17.68 -9.06
N MET A 40 -10.07 17.46 -8.15
CA MET A 40 -11.33 18.21 -8.10
C MET A 40 -11.12 19.71 -7.84
N LYS A 41 -9.97 20.08 -7.25
CA LYS A 41 -9.57 21.46 -6.93
C LYS A 41 -8.56 22.05 -7.93
N HIS A 42 -8.24 21.35 -9.02
CA HIS A 42 -7.16 21.75 -9.95
C HIS A 42 -5.78 21.89 -9.29
N GLU A 43 -5.51 21.08 -8.27
CA GLU A 43 -4.23 21.04 -7.60
C GLU A 43 -3.33 19.95 -8.21
N VAL A 44 -2.04 20.27 -8.34
CA VAL A 44 -1.04 19.37 -8.92
C VAL A 44 -0.01 19.03 -7.86
N LYS A 45 0.38 17.75 -7.82
CA LYS A 45 1.42 17.25 -6.93
C LYS A 45 2.79 17.70 -7.42
N VAL A 46 3.45 18.57 -6.66
CA VAL A 46 4.82 19.03 -6.92
C VAL A 46 5.75 18.45 -5.85
N THR A 47 6.90 17.93 -6.29
CA THR A 47 7.89 17.31 -5.40
C THR A 47 9.17 18.15 -5.41
N ASP A 48 9.43 18.86 -4.30
CA ASP A 48 10.64 19.70 -4.12
C ASP A 48 11.84 18.90 -3.59
N GLY A 49 11.99 17.63 -4.00
CA GLY A 49 13.07 16.72 -3.60
C GLY A 49 13.08 16.29 -2.12
N LYS A 50 12.42 17.02 -1.20
CA LYS A 50 12.31 16.70 0.23
C LYS A 50 10.87 16.67 0.76
N ALA A 51 9.94 17.34 0.09
CA ALA A 51 8.55 17.40 0.49
C ALA A 51 7.64 17.33 -0.73
N ILE A 52 6.49 16.68 -0.54
CA ILE A 52 5.37 16.70 -1.48
C ILE A 52 4.49 17.89 -1.10
N ARG A 53 4.14 18.72 -2.08
CA ARG A 53 3.20 19.83 -1.93
C ARG A 53 2.17 19.78 -3.03
N TRP A 54 0.94 20.11 -2.69
CA TRP A 54 -0.13 20.32 -3.66
C TRP A 54 -0.22 21.82 -3.96
N ILE A 55 -0.15 22.17 -5.24
CA ILE A 55 -0.17 23.56 -5.69
C ILE A 55 -1.31 23.72 -6.68
N THR A 56 -2.15 24.74 -6.47
CA THR A 56 -3.19 25.10 -7.43
C THR A 56 -2.55 25.57 -8.72
N ASN A 57 -2.75 24.82 -9.81
CA ASN A 57 -2.09 25.11 -11.09
C ASN A 57 -2.67 26.36 -11.77
N ASN A 58 -3.93 26.69 -11.46
CA ASN A 58 -4.60 27.89 -11.94
C ASN A 58 -5.42 28.52 -10.80
N PRO A 59 -4.96 29.63 -10.19
CA PRO A 59 -5.64 30.28 -9.07
C PRO A 59 -7.06 30.76 -9.41
N ASP A 60 -7.32 31.03 -10.69
CA ASP A 60 -8.61 31.53 -11.18
C ASP A 60 -9.54 30.39 -11.64
N ALA A 61 -9.06 29.14 -11.65
CA ALA A 61 -9.89 28.00 -12.04
C ALA A 61 -10.92 27.71 -10.96
N LYS A 62 -12.19 27.66 -11.37
CA LYS A 62 -13.27 27.19 -10.51
C LYS A 62 -13.13 25.67 -10.30
N PRO A 63 -13.18 25.17 -9.05
CA PRO A 63 -13.16 23.74 -8.77
C PRO A 63 -14.28 22.99 -9.50
N PHE A 64 -14.03 21.73 -9.85
CA PHE A 64 -15.03 20.87 -10.48
C PHE A 64 -16.19 20.54 -9.54
N LEU A 65 -15.88 20.44 -8.24
CA LEU A 65 -16.81 20.21 -7.13
C LEU A 65 -16.37 21.05 -5.94
N ASN A 66 -17.34 21.45 -5.12
CA ASN A 66 -17.01 21.97 -3.80
C ASN A 66 -16.47 20.86 -2.87
N GLU A 67 -16.05 21.25 -1.67
CA GLU A 67 -15.48 20.31 -0.70
C GLU A 67 -16.48 19.23 -0.28
N GLU A 68 -17.75 19.61 -0.10
CA GLU A 68 -18.81 18.68 0.30
C GLU A 68 -19.05 17.59 -0.75
N GLY A 69 -19.21 17.96 -2.03
CA GLY A 69 -19.40 17.01 -3.13
C GLY A 69 -18.18 16.10 -3.32
N THR A 70 -16.98 16.64 -3.14
CA THR A 70 -15.74 15.86 -3.22
C THR A 70 -15.68 14.81 -2.09
N LEU A 71 -15.96 15.22 -0.85
CA LEU A 71 -15.98 14.33 0.31
C LEU A 71 -17.10 13.29 0.21
N TYR A 72 -18.26 13.66 -0.36
CA TYR A 72 -19.35 12.74 -0.63
C TYR A 72 -18.88 11.60 -1.55
N ILE A 73 -18.26 11.91 -2.69
CA ILE A 73 -17.73 10.89 -3.60
C ILE A 73 -16.67 10.02 -2.90
N ILE A 74 -15.72 10.63 -2.18
CA ILE A 74 -14.68 9.89 -1.46
C ILE A 74 -15.32 8.92 -0.45
N SER A 75 -16.36 9.35 0.27
CA SER A 75 -17.07 8.49 1.22
C SER A 75 -17.72 7.29 0.54
N MET A 76 -18.32 7.50 -0.65
CA MET A 76 -18.93 6.45 -1.46
C MET A 76 -17.90 5.46 -2.01
N LEU A 77 -16.69 5.94 -2.32
CA LEU A 77 -15.61 5.11 -2.87
C LEU A 77 -14.81 4.39 -1.79
N ARG A 78 -14.69 4.96 -0.58
CA ARG A 78 -13.82 4.45 0.49
C ARG A 78 -14.05 2.99 0.82
N ASP A 79 -15.31 2.58 1.03
CA ASP A 79 -15.63 1.21 1.42
C ASP A 79 -15.36 0.21 0.29
N PRO A 80 -15.80 0.47 -0.96
CA PRO A 80 -15.40 -0.29 -2.14
C PRO A 80 -13.90 -0.44 -2.36
N THR A 81 -13.14 0.62 -2.13
CA THR A 81 -11.69 0.65 -2.33
C THR A 81 -10.93 0.17 -1.09
N SER A 82 -11.63 -0.19 -0.01
CA SER A 82 -11.01 -0.57 1.24
C SER A 82 -10.29 -1.92 1.12
N LYS A 83 -9.18 -2.04 1.85
CA LYS A 83 -8.35 -3.26 1.94
C LYS A 83 -9.18 -4.53 2.21
N ASN A 84 -10.25 -4.43 2.99
CA ASN A 84 -11.06 -5.59 3.38
C ASN A 84 -11.88 -6.15 2.22
N THR A 85 -12.42 -5.28 1.37
CA THR A 85 -13.14 -5.65 0.14
C THR A 85 -12.19 -6.35 -0.86
N LEU A 86 -10.93 -5.92 -0.88
CA LEU A 86 -9.91 -6.37 -1.85
C LEU A 86 -9.15 -7.63 -1.43
N MET A 87 -9.07 -7.94 -0.14
CA MET A 87 -8.53 -9.23 0.31
C MET A 87 -9.52 -10.40 0.10
N GLY A 88 -10.73 -10.11 -0.36
CA GLY A 88 -11.71 -11.09 -0.80
C GLY A 88 -11.33 -11.73 -2.14
N ASN A 89 -11.66 -13.01 -2.30
CA ASN A 89 -11.66 -13.64 -3.63
C ASN A 89 -12.97 -13.25 -4.32
N ILE A 90 -12.99 -12.14 -5.03
CA ILE A 90 -14.14 -11.76 -5.85
C ILE A 90 -14.02 -12.38 -7.24
N SER A 91 -15.12 -12.93 -7.74
CA SER A 91 -15.23 -13.32 -9.14
C SER A 91 -15.38 -12.09 -10.03
N GLU A 92 -15.06 -12.23 -11.31
CA GLU A 92 -15.26 -11.16 -12.30
C GLU A 92 -16.73 -10.72 -12.39
N ALA A 93 -17.67 -11.67 -12.27
CA ALA A 93 -19.10 -11.39 -12.25
C ALA A 93 -19.52 -10.56 -11.02
N GLU A 94 -18.92 -10.81 -9.85
CA GLU A 94 -19.14 -10.00 -8.64
C GLU A 94 -18.51 -8.62 -8.79
N ALA A 95 -17.29 -8.53 -9.32
CA ALA A 95 -16.63 -7.26 -9.60
C ALA A 95 -17.47 -6.37 -10.53
N TYR A 96 -18.04 -6.94 -11.61
CA TYR A 96 -18.91 -6.20 -12.52
C TYR A 96 -20.19 -5.68 -11.84
N LYS A 97 -20.87 -6.53 -11.05
CA LYS A 97 -22.05 -6.11 -10.28
C LYS A 97 -21.73 -4.99 -9.31
N PHE A 98 -20.57 -5.06 -8.66
CA PHE A 98 -20.12 -4.06 -7.72
C PHE A 98 -19.81 -2.73 -8.41
N ALA A 99 -19.08 -2.78 -9.55
CA ALA A 99 -18.80 -1.61 -10.37
C ALA A 99 -20.08 -0.90 -10.84
N LEU A 100 -21.07 -1.66 -11.30
CA LEU A 100 -22.37 -1.12 -11.71
C LEU A 100 -23.11 -0.47 -10.54
N SER A 101 -23.15 -1.15 -9.39
CA SER A 101 -23.84 -0.64 -8.19
C SER A 101 -23.24 0.68 -7.70
N ILE A 102 -21.90 0.78 -7.68
CA ILE A 102 -21.22 2.01 -7.27
C ILE A 102 -21.46 3.11 -8.30
N SER A 103 -21.31 2.79 -9.59
CA SER A 103 -21.48 3.76 -10.67
C SER A 103 -22.90 4.36 -10.66
N ASP A 104 -23.92 3.52 -10.45
CA ASP A 104 -25.32 3.95 -10.35
C ASP A 104 -25.56 4.80 -9.09
N ALA A 105 -25.05 4.36 -7.93
CA ALA A 105 -25.21 5.10 -6.67
C ALA A 105 -24.52 6.48 -6.71
N VAL A 106 -23.30 6.54 -7.25
CA VAL A 106 -22.55 7.78 -7.43
C VAL A 106 -23.24 8.69 -8.44
N ALA A 107 -23.63 8.16 -9.61
CA ALA A 107 -24.32 8.96 -10.63
C ALA A 107 -25.64 9.54 -10.10
N LYS A 108 -26.44 8.76 -9.37
CA LYS A 108 -27.66 9.25 -8.73
C LYS A 108 -27.36 10.31 -7.68
N GLY A 109 -26.37 10.08 -6.82
CA GLY A 109 -25.97 11.04 -5.79
C GLY A 109 -25.51 12.37 -6.37
N LEU A 110 -24.70 12.33 -7.42
CA LEU A 110 -24.23 13.52 -8.12
C LEU A 110 -25.35 14.25 -8.87
N PHE A 111 -26.29 13.52 -9.45
CA PHE A 111 -27.41 14.12 -10.17
C PHE A 111 -28.37 14.84 -9.21
N LEU A 112 -28.70 14.19 -8.09
CA LEU A 112 -29.65 14.75 -7.11
C LEU A 112 -29.09 15.98 -6.37
N ASN A 113 -27.78 16.03 -6.16
CA ASN A 113 -27.13 17.10 -5.39
C ASN A 113 -26.26 18.00 -6.29
N GLN A 114 -26.56 18.09 -7.59
CA GLN A 114 -25.73 18.82 -8.55
C GLN A 114 -25.54 20.30 -8.15
N GLU A 115 -26.64 20.94 -7.75
CA GLU A 115 -26.64 22.36 -7.35
C GLU A 115 -25.88 22.56 -6.04
N ASP A 116 -26.17 21.73 -5.03
CA ASP A 116 -25.52 21.79 -3.71
C ASP A 116 -24.01 21.55 -3.79
N PHE A 117 -23.56 20.72 -4.72
CA PHE A 117 -22.14 20.44 -4.94
C PHE A 117 -21.44 21.48 -5.83
N GLY A 118 -22.17 22.49 -6.32
CA GLY A 118 -21.64 23.54 -7.19
C GLY A 118 -21.14 23.03 -8.55
N MET A 119 -21.66 21.88 -9.00
CA MET A 119 -21.15 21.15 -10.16
C MET A 119 -21.75 21.68 -11.46
N GLU A 120 -20.88 21.94 -12.44
CA GLU A 120 -21.29 22.32 -13.79
C GLU A 120 -21.55 21.08 -14.65
N THR A 121 -22.57 21.12 -15.50
CA THR A 121 -22.92 19.98 -16.37
C THR A 121 -21.75 19.60 -17.29
N THR A 122 -20.89 20.54 -17.65
CA THR A 122 -19.69 20.34 -18.48
C THR A 122 -18.59 19.53 -17.78
N THR A 123 -18.56 19.53 -16.44
CA THR A 123 -17.51 18.85 -15.65
C THR A 123 -17.88 17.40 -15.34
N TRP A 124 -19.16 17.05 -15.50
CA TRP A 124 -19.70 15.71 -15.26
C TRP A 124 -18.91 14.58 -15.93
N PRO A 125 -18.56 14.63 -17.24
CA PRO A 125 -17.85 13.52 -17.88
C PRO A 125 -16.48 13.27 -17.25
N PHE A 126 -15.77 14.33 -16.87
CA PHE A 126 -14.45 14.23 -16.25
C PHE A 126 -14.53 13.60 -14.86
N ILE A 127 -15.49 14.03 -14.04
CA ILE A 127 -15.72 13.48 -12.70
C ILE A 127 -16.04 11.98 -12.80
N MET A 128 -16.96 11.60 -13.69
CA MET A 128 -17.34 10.20 -13.88
C MET A 128 -16.20 9.34 -14.43
N GLU A 129 -15.36 9.88 -15.31
CA GLU A 129 -14.16 9.21 -15.78
C GLU A 129 -13.17 8.93 -14.64
N LYS A 130 -12.91 9.91 -13.78
CA LYS A 130 -12.03 9.72 -12.62
C LYS A 130 -12.56 8.66 -11.66
N ILE A 131 -13.86 8.66 -11.40
CA ILE A 131 -14.53 7.66 -10.56
C ILE A 131 -14.43 6.27 -11.18
N ARG A 132 -14.71 6.15 -12.48
CA ARG A 132 -14.56 4.90 -13.24
C ARG A 132 -13.16 4.33 -13.09
N ASP A 133 -12.13 5.17 -13.25
CA ASP A 133 -10.74 4.73 -13.17
C ASP A 133 -10.40 4.23 -11.76
N ILE A 134 -10.82 4.94 -10.70
CA ILE A 134 -10.63 4.49 -9.30
C ILE A 134 -11.31 3.13 -9.07
N VAL A 135 -12.57 2.99 -9.49
CA VAL A 135 -13.33 1.74 -9.35
C VAL A 135 -12.69 0.61 -10.14
N PHE A 136 -12.21 0.88 -11.36
CA PHE A 136 -11.50 -0.09 -12.19
C PHE A 136 -10.20 -0.56 -11.51
N PHE A 137 -9.38 0.36 -11.01
CA PHE A 137 -8.14 0.02 -10.31
C PHE A 137 -8.39 -0.69 -8.98
N ALA A 138 -9.49 -0.40 -8.29
CA ALA A 138 -9.88 -1.12 -7.10
C ALA A 138 -10.29 -2.55 -7.43
N LEU A 139 -11.16 -2.75 -8.42
CA LEU A 139 -11.78 -4.05 -8.67
C LEU A 139 -10.95 -5.00 -9.52
N THR A 140 -10.03 -4.52 -10.36
CA THR A 140 -9.22 -5.40 -11.21
C THR A 140 -8.12 -6.14 -10.47
N ARG A 141 -7.56 -5.56 -9.41
CA ARG A 141 -6.49 -6.20 -8.62
C ARG A 141 -6.89 -7.47 -7.85
N PRO A 142 -8.06 -7.54 -7.19
CA PRO A 142 -8.47 -8.74 -6.45
C PRO A 142 -8.96 -9.87 -7.36
N ILE A 143 -9.25 -9.61 -8.64
CA ILE A 143 -9.71 -10.63 -9.58
C ILE A 143 -8.66 -11.75 -9.67
N GLY A 144 -9.10 -13.00 -9.46
CA GLY A 144 -8.21 -14.17 -9.50
C GLY A 144 -7.31 -14.35 -8.28
N GLY A 145 -7.41 -13.48 -7.28
CA GLY A 145 -6.69 -13.61 -6.00
C GLY A 145 -5.17 -13.47 -6.11
N GLU A 146 -4.66 -12.87 -7.19
CA GLU A 146 -3.22 -12.70 -7.41
C GLU A 146 -2.56 -11.81 -6.35
N GLU A 147 -3.25 -10.74 -5.94
CA GLU A 147 -2.76 -9.84 -4.89
C GLU A 147 -2.71 -10.55 -3.53
N ARG A 148 -3.72 -11.37 -3.22
CA ARG A 148 -3.73 -12.22 -2.03
C ARG A 148 -2.58 -13.24 -2.06
N LYS A 149 -2.31 -13.89 -3.20
CA LYS A 149 -1.20 -14.84 -3.34
C LYS A 149 0.15 -14.17 -3.07
N LYS A 150 0.41 -13.01 -3.70
CA LYS A 150 1.62 -12.22 -3.46
C LYS A 150 1.79 -11.81 -2.00
N PHE A 151 0.68 -11.48 -1.32
CA PHE A 151 0.70 -11.12 0.10
C PHE A 151 1.07 -12.31 1.01
N HIS A 152 0.53 -13.50 0.72
CA HIS A 152 0.89 -14.73 1.45
C HIS A 152 2.33 -15.17 1.19
N GLU A 153 2.77 -15.12 -0.07
CA GLU A 153 4.15 -15.41 -0.47
C GLU A 153 5.15 -14.49 0.26
N SER A 154 4.87 -13.18 0.30
CA SER A 154 5.69 -12.19 1.02
C SER A 154 5.84 -12.51 2.51
N ARG A 155 4.74 -12.89 3.19
CA ARG A 155 4.78 -13.27 4.61
C ARG A 155 5.59 -14.55 4.86
N SER A 156 5.42 -15.55 4.00
CA SER A 156 6.12 -16.84 4.14
C SER A 156 7.63 -16.70 4.01
N VAL A 157 8.12 -15.78 3.15
CA VAL A 157 9.55 -15.52 2.98
C VAL A 157 10.16 -14.82 4.19
N THR A 158 9.43 -13.88 4.80
CA THR A 158 9.87 -13.18 6.02
C THR A 158 10.04 -14.14 7.20
N GLU A 159 9.13 -15.10 7.37
CA GLU A 159 9.16 -16.07 8.47
C GLU A 159 10.31 -17.08 8.33
N VAL A 160 10.58 -17.57 7.11
CA VAL A 160 11.70 -18.49 6.84
C VAL A 160 13.06 -17.81 7.04
N THR A 161 13.14 -16.50 6.84
CA THR A 161 14.39 -15.74 7.04
C THR A 161 14.68 -15.50 8.53
N SER A 162 13.64 -15.40 9.38
CA SER A 162 13.76 -15.22 10.83
C SER A 162 14.15 -16.50 11.59
N ASN A 163 13.91 -17.68 11.01
CA ASN A 163 14.11 -18.98 11.67
C ASN A 163 15.42 -19.70 11.28
N ARG A 164 16.44 -18.98 10.79
CA ARG A 164 17.77 -19.60 10.69
C ARG A 164 18.33 -19.80 12.10
N PRO A 165 18.71 -21.03 12.49
CA PRO A 165 19.29 -21.27 13.80
C PRO A 165 20.58 -20.45 13.91
N VAL A 166 20.63 -19.57 14.90
CA VAL A 166 21.87 -18.93 15.32
C VAL A 166 22.80 -20.07 15.74
N GLU A 167 23.84 -20.35 14.95
CA GLU A 167 24.92 -21.23 15.38
C GLU A 167 25.43 -20.70 16.71
N GLN A 168 25.09 -21.44 17.76
CA GLN A 168 25.49 -21.16 19.12
C GLN A 168 27.01 -21.31 19.14
N LYS A 169 27.74 -20.19 19.08
CA LYS A 169 29.18 -20.17 19.33
C LYS A 169 29.42 -20.83 20.68
N SER A 170 29.90 -22.07 20.64
CA SER A 170 30.49 -22.77 21.76
C SER A 170 31.66 -21.92 22.25
N SER A 171 31.39 -21.08 23.24
CA SER A 171 32.42 -20.42 24.03
C SER A 171 33.05 -21.50 24.91
N GLY A 172 34.27 -21.91 24.54
CA GLY A 172 35.12 -22.69 25.42
C GLY A 172 35.45 -21.92 26.70
N GLY A 173 35.70 -22.67 27.78
CA GLY A 173 36.43 -22.14 28.93
C GLY A 173 35.95 -22.67 30.27
N TRP A 174 36.37 -23.88 30.64
CA TRP A 174 36.85 -24.14 32.01
C TRP A 174 38.09 -25.01 31.93
N ASN A 175 39.23 -24.31 31.98
CA ASN A 175 40.55 -24.90 32.13
C ASN A 175 40.68 -25.37 33.59
N LEU A 176 40.33 -26.62 33.88
CA LEU A 176 40.57 -27.22 35.20
C LEU A 176 42.03 -27.70 35.23
N GLY A 177 42.89 -26.88 35.85
CA GLY A 177 44.27 -27.24 36.14
C GLY A 177 44.36 -28.49 37.03
N PRO A 178 45.45 -29.26 36.96
CA PRO A 178 45.58 -30.51 37.69
C PRO A 178 45.72 -30.24 39.20
N LEU A 179 44.77 -30.75 39.97
CA LEU A 179 44.84 -30.86 41.43
C LEU A 179 46.07 -31.73 41.80
N LYS A 180 47.09 -31.12 42.42
CA LYS A 180 48.18 -31.86 43.06
C LYS A 180 47.63 -32.60 44.28
N LEU A 181 47.52 -33.92 44.18
CA LEU A 181 47.43 -34.80 45.35
C LEU A 181 48.77 -34.74 46.11
N PHE A 182 48.77 -34.11 47.28
CA PHE A 182 49.77 -34.40 48.30
C PHE A 182 49.27 -35.60 49.12
N GLY A 183 49.97 -36.72 48.98
CA GLY A 183 49.89 -37.83 49.89
C GLY A 183 50.86 -37.66 51.05
N GLY A 184 50.43 -38.11 52.24
CA GLY A 184 51.28 -38.89 53.13
C GLY A 184 52.04 -38.15 54.23
N ARG A 185 51.53 -38.37 55.46
CA ARG A 185 52.22 -38.64 56.74
C ARG A 185 53.29 -37.68 57.25
#